data_AF-A0A949XC91-F1
#
_entry.id   AF-A0A949XC91-F1
#
_cell.length_a   1.000
_cell.length_b   1.000
_cell.length_c   1.000
_cell.angle_alpha   90.00
_cell.angle_beta   90.00
_cell.angle_gamma   90.00
#
_symmetry.space_group_name_H-M   'P 1'
#
loop_
_entity.id
_entity.type
_entity.pdbx_description
1 polymer ?
#
loop_
_entity_poly.entity_id
_entity_poly.type
_entity_poly.pdbx_seq_one_letter_code
_entity_poly.pdbx_strand_id
1 'polypeptide(L)'
;HGGVHTLQYYKFFEALDRRSPHTSAAYERYKRGTGFSRYSYEELDAMRVLLIGEPETLIERVRWSQDFYGATYLILEVAQGGEPHSHVMRSLERFAKYVMPAFIQGG
;
A
#
# COMPACT_ATOMS: atom_id res chain seq x y z
N HIS A 1 6.55 4.06 11.85
CA HIS A 1 6.17 5.32 11.18
C HIS A 1 6.16 5.18 9.64
N GLY A 2 5.52 4.15 9.08
CA GLY A 2 5.45 3.97 7.60
C GLY A 2 4.41 4.86 6.92
N GLY A 3 3.30 5.18 7.61
CA GLY A 3 2.20 5.96 7.04
C GLY A 3 2.59 7.35 6.52
N VAL A 4 3.54 8.01 7.18
CA VAL A 4 4.05 9.33 6.74
C VAL A 4 4.74 9.23 5.37
N HIS A 5 5.52 8.18 5.14
CA HIS A 5 6.22 7.98 3.87
C HIS A 5 5.25 7.62 2.73
N THR A 6 4.23 6.81 3.00
CA THR A 6 3.16 6.53 2.01
C THR A 6 2.42 7.79 1.60
N LEU A 7 2.11 8.69 2.54
CA LEU A 7 1.51 9.98 2.19
C LEU A 7 2.44 10.87 1.34
N GLN A 8 3.75 10.86 1.63
CA GLN A 8 4.74 11.58 0.80
C GLN A 8 4.80 11.03 -0.62
N TYR A 9 4.72 9.70 -0.79
CA TYR A 9 4.66 9.05 -2.09
C TYR A 9 3.43 9.51 -2.88
N TYR A 10 2.23 9.50 -2.29
CA TYR A 10 1.03 9.97 -2.98
C TYR A 10 1.10 11.45 -3.35
N LYS A 11 1.64 12.31 -2.48
CA LYS A 11 1.87 13.73 -2.77
C LYS A 11 2.83 13.93 -3.95
N PHE A 12 3.88 13.12 -4.04
CA PHE A 12 4.83 13.18 -5.14
C PHE A 12 4.15 12.86 -6.48
N PHE A 13 3.39 11.76 -6.57
CA PHE A 13 2.72 11.38 -7.81
C PHE A 13 1.60 12.35 -8.21
N GLU A 14 0.89 12.95 -7.26
CA GLU A 14 -0.05 14.05 -7.55
C GLU A 14 0.66 15.28 -8.11
N ALA A 15 1.82 15.65 -7.55
CA ALA A 15 2.60 16.78 -8.05
C ALA A 15 3.10 16.53 -9.48
N LEU A 16 3.48 15.30 -9.82
CA LEU A 16 3.81 14.90 -11.18
C LEU A 16 2.59 14.94 -12.10
N ASP A 17 1.45 14.38 -11.68
CA ASP A 17 0.22 14.34 -12.46
C ASP A 17 -0.25 15.76 -12.83
N ARG A 18 -0.26 16.69 -11.87
CA ARG A 18 -0.64 18.10 -12.11
C ARG A 18 0.28 18.83 -13.11
N ARG A 19 1.53 18.39 -13.25
CA ARG A 19 2.50 18.96 -14.20
C ARG A 19 2.47 18.25 -15.55
N SER A 20 1.78 17.12 -15.65
CA SER A 20 1.71 16.34 -16.87
C SER A 20 0.86 17.07 -17.91
N PRO A 21 1.29 17.12 -19.18
CA PRO A 21 0.48 17.64 -20.28
C PRO A 21 -0.66 16.69 -20.66
N HIS A 22 -0.71 15.49 -20.05
CA HIS A 22 -1.86 14.57 -20.15
C HIS A 22 -2.21 14.10 -21.57
N THR A 23 -1.21 14.03 -22.45
CA THR A 23 -1.40 13.75 -23.89
C THR A 23 -1.45 12.26 -24.25
N SER A 24 -1.37 11.36 -23.27
CA SER A 24 -1.36 9.92 -23.56
C SER A 24 -2.75 9.39 -23.89
N ALA A 25 -2.83 8.40 -24.79
CA ALA A 25 -4.10 7.72 -25.10
C ALA A 25 -4.74 7.07 -23.87
N ALA A 26 -3.93 6.65 -22.89
CA ALA A 26 -4.41 6.16 -21.60
C ALA A 26 -5.10 7.28 -20.81
N TYR A 27 -4.50 8.47 -20.73
CA TYR A 27 -5.14 9.60 -20.06
C TYR A 27 -6.43 10.04 -20.77
N GLU A 28 -6.46 10.04 -22.09
CA GLU A 28 -7.69 10.32 -22.85
C GLU A 28 -8.84 9.36 -22.48
N ARG A 29 -8.53 8.09 -22.21
CA ARG A 29 -9.53 7.08 -21.82
C ARG A 29 -10.01 7.22 -20.38
N TYR A 30 -9.11 7.52 -19.44
CA TYR A 30 -9.43 7.49 -18.01
C TYR A 30 -9.71 8.87 -17.42
N LYS A 31 -9.21 9.95 -18.06
CA LYS A 31 -9.33 11.37 -17.69
C LYS A 31 -8.98 11.69 -16.22
N ARG A 32 -8.19 10.83 -15.56
CA ARG A 32 -7.78 10.98 -14.15
C ARG A 32 -6.52 10.21 -13.83
N GLY A 33 -5.71 10.75 -12.92
CA GLY A 33 -4.64 10.05 -12.20
C GLY A 33 -5.16 9.17 -11.05
N THR A 34 -4.27 8.69 -10.18
CA THR A 34 -4.59 7.70 -9.13
C THR A 34 -5.53 8.23 -8.04
N GLY A 35 -5.58 9.55 -7.81
CA GLY A 35 -6.56 10.21 -6.94
C GLY A 35 -6.44 9.90 -5.44
N PHE A 36 -5.38 9.21 -4.99
CA PHE A 36 -5.21 8.83 -3.59
C PHE A 36 -4.78 10.00 -2.68
N SER A 37 -4.21 11.06 -3.24
CA SER A 37 -3.74 12.25 -2.50
C SER A 37 -4.85 13.04 -1.80
N ARG A 38 -6.10 12.89 -2.23
CA ARG A 38 -7.25 13.59 -1.66
C ARG A 38 -7.76 12.98 -0.35
N TYR A 39 -7.32 11.77 -0.02
CA TYR A 39 -7.75 11.05 1.17
C TYR A 39 -6.76 11.26 2.32
N SER A 40 -7.28 11.42 3.53
CA SER A 40 -6.46 11.37 4.74
C SER A 40 -5.90 9.96 4.97
N TYR A 41 -4.91 9.85 5.85
CA TYR A 41 -4.41 8.53 6.26
C TYR A 41 -5.53 7.67 6.84
N GLU A 42 -6.37 8.26 7.69
CA GLU A 42 -7.49 7.58 8.35
C GLU A 42 -8.54 7.11 7.34
N GLU A 43 -8.81 7.88 6.29
CA GLU A 43 -9.71 7.48 5.20
C GLU A 43 -9.13 6.30 4.41
N LEU A 44 -7.84 6.36 4.06
CA LEU A 44 -7.15 5.25 3.38
C LEU A 44 -7.08 3.98 4.25
N ASP A 45 -6.88 4.16 5.56
CA ASP A 45 -6.86 3.07 6.52
C ASP A 45 -8.25 2.43 6.67
N ALA A 46 -9.31 3.26 6.76
CA ALA A 46 -10.70 2.81 6.81
C ALA A 46 -11.13 2.08 5.53
N MET A 47 -10.62 2.51 4.37
CA MET A 47 -10.80 1.84 3.08
C MET A 47 -10.04 0.51 2.97
N ARG A 48 -9.19 0.16 3.94
CA ARG A 48 -8.34 -1.05 3.96
C ARG A 48 -7.39 -1.14 2.76
N VAL A 49 -6.98 0.00 2.21
CA VAL A 49 -6.02 0.06 1.08
C VAL A 49 -4.56 0.20 1.53
N LEU A 50 -4.32 0.32 2.85
CA LEU A 50 -3.00 0.36 3.46
C LEU A 50 -2.73 -0.93 4.24
N LEU A 51 -1.52 -1.47 4.10
CA LEU A 51 -1.04 -2.59 4.92
C LEU A 51 0.07 -2.10 5.87
N ILE A 52 -0.31 -1.21 6.79
CA ILE A 52 0.60 -0.55 7.74
C ILE A 52 0.01 -0.70 9.15
N GLY A 53 0.78 -1.23 10.10
CA GLY A 53 0.31 -1.43 11.47
C GLY A 53 1.08 -2.52 12.21
N GLU A 54 0.49 -3.00 13.30
CA GLU A 54 0.98 -4.15 14.05
C GLU A 54 0.64 -5.47 13.34
N PRO A 55 1.44 -6.55 13.54
CA PRO A 55 1.28 -7.82 12.83
C PRO A 55 -0.14 -8.38 12.85
N GLU A 56 -0.83 -8.33 13.99
CA GLU A 56 -2.17 -8.86 14.17
C GLU A 56 -3.19 -8.13 13.27
N THR A 57 -3.08 -6.80 13.18
CA THR A 57 -3.90 -5.98 12.28
C THR A 57 -3.63 -6.32 10.82
N LEU A 58 -2.36 -6.55 10.45
CA LEU A 58 -2.01 -6.93 9.08
C LEU A 58 -2.56 -8.31 8.72
N ILE A 59 -2.50 -9.27 9.65
CA ILE A 59 -3.09 -10.61 9.49
C ILE A 59 -4.60 -10.49 9.25
N GLU A 60 -5.31 -9.71 10.06
CA GLU A 60 -6.75 -9.50 9.90
C GLU A 60 -7.09 -8.92 8.52
N ARG A 61 -6.32 -7.91 8.07
CA ARG A 61 -6.53 -7.29 6.75
C ARG A 61 -6.30 -8.28 5.61
N VAL A 62 -5.24 -9.07 5.68
CA VAL A 62 -4.96 -10.08 4.66
C VAL A 62 -6.07 -11.13 4.63
N ARG A 63 -6.52 -11.65 5.79
CA ARG A 63 -7.66 -12.58 5.86
C ARG A 63 -8.92 -11.99 5.26
N TRP A 64 -9.24 -10.74 5.60
CA TRP A 64 -10.37 -10.05 5.00
C TRP A 64 -10.25 -9.94 3.48
N SER A 65 -9.06 -9.69 2.93
CA SER A 65 -8.85 -9.69 1.48
C SER A 65 -9.03 -11.08 0.86
N GLN A 66 -8.64 -12.16 1.56
CA GLN A 66 -8.93 -13.53 1.12
C GLN A 66 -10.44 -13.79 1.09
N ASP A 67 -11.15 -13.43 2.16
CA ASP A 67 -12.59 -13.68 2.32
C ASP A 67 -13.43 -12.85 1.33
N PHE A 68 -13.10 -11.57 1.17
CA PHE A 68 -13.89 -10.64 0.37
C PHE A 68 -13.59 -10.72 -1.12
N TYR A 69 -12.32 -10.86 -1.52
CA TYR A 69 -11.91 -10.87 -2.93
C TYR A 69 -11.55 -12.27 -3.44
N GLY A 70 -11.46 -13.30 -2.60
CA GLY A 70 -10.90 -14.59 -2.98
C GLY A 70 -9.40 -14.52 -3.26
N ALA A 71 -8.68 -13.58 -2.63
CA ALA A 71 -7.26 -13.35 -2.90
C ALA A 71 -6.41 -14.58 -2.52
N THR A 72 -5.61 -15.06 -3.46
CA THR A 72 -4.69 -16.20 -3.25
C THR A 72 -3.22 -15.79 -3.25
N TYR A 73 -2.91 -14.59 -3.75
CA TYR A 73 -1.58 -14.01 -3.79
C TYR A 73 -1.63 -12.58 -3.24
N LEU A 74 -0.57 -12.21 -2.54
CA LEU A 74 -0.35 -10.86 -2.03
C LEU A 74 0.92 -10.30 -2.66
N ILE A 75 0.79 -9.17 -3.37
CA ILE A 75 1.94 -8.40 -3.90
C ILE A 75 2.01 -7.12 -3.08
N LEU A 76 3.18 -6.84 -2.50
CA LEU A 76 3.41 -5.67 -1.67
C LEU A 76 4.32 -4.68 -2.38
N GLU A 77 3.84 -3.46 -2.54
CA GLU A 77 4.69 -2.32 -2.85
C GLU A 77 5.23 -1.75 -1.52
N VAL A 78 6.56 -1.74 -1.35
CA VAL A 78 7.24 -1.29 -0.13
C VAL A 78 8.28 -0.21 -0.47
N ALA A 79 8.88 0.40 0.56
CA ALA A 79 9.90 1.47 0.40
C ALA A 79 9.38 2.75 -0.28
N GLN A 80 8.08 3.02 -0.14
CA GLN A 80 7.48 4.25 -0.66
C GLN A 80 8.05 5.49 0.04
N GLY A 81 8.08 6.63 -0.67
CA GLY A 81 8.33 7.94 -0.06
C GLY A 81 9.73 8.15 0.52
N GLY A 82 10.73 7.38 0.08
CA GLY A 82 12.12 7.54 0.51
C GLY A 82 12.42 7.03 1.91
N GLU A 83 11.67 6.03 2.39
CA GLU A 83 11.96 5.37 3.66
C GLU A 83 13.40 4.82 3.69
N PRO A 84 14.17 5.02 4.78
CA PRO A 84 15.53 4.49 4.88
C PRO A 84 15.56 2.98 4.65
N HIS A 85 16.53 2.52 3.85
CA HIS A 85 16.66 1.10 3.49
C HIS A 85 16.66 0.16 4.71
N SER A 86 17.35 0.54 5.79
CA SER A 86 17.39 -0.24 7.03
C SER A 86 16.01 -0.40 7.70
N HIS A 87 15.13 0.59 7.57
CA HIS A 87 13.76 0.51 8.08
C HIS A 87 12.89 -0.40 7.20
N VAL A 88 13.04 -0.31 5.88
CA VAL A 88 12.37 -1.21 4.93
C VAL A 88 12.75 -2.66 5.21
N MET A 89 14.05 -2.95 5.31
CA MET A 89 14.53 -4.31 5.60
C MET A 89 14.00 -4.83 6.93
N ARG A 90 14.02 -4.01 7.99
CA ARG A 90 13.44 -4.38 9.29
C ARG A 90 11.94 -4.67 9.20
N SER A 91 11.20 -3.91 8.40
CA SER A 91 9.76 -4.13 8.19
C SER A 91 9.49 -5.43 7.44
N LEU A 92 10.29 -5.74 6.41
CA LEU A 92 10.21 -7.01 5.67
C LEU A 92 10.52 -8.21 6.58
N GLU A 93 11.57 -8.12 7.39
CA GLU A 93 11.92 -9.16 8.38
C GLU A 93 10.80 -9.39 9.38
N ARG A 94 10.22 -8.31 9.94
CA ARG A 94 9.07 -8.42 10.85
C ARG A 94 7.86 -9.02 10.16
N PHE A 95 7.55 -8.62 8.93
CA PHE A 95 6.43 -9.17 8.16
C PHE A 95 6.60 -10.67 7.94
N ALA A 96 7.79 -11.10 7.50
CA ALA A 96 8.11 -12.50 7.30
C ALA A 96 8.05 -13.31 8.59
N LYS A 97 8.51 -12.75 9.71
CA LYS A 97 8.55 -13.44 11.00
C LYS A 97 7.20 -13.53 11.71
N TYR A 98 6.37 -12.49 11.61
CA TYR A 98 5.17 -12.36 12.46
C TYR A 98 3.85 -12.42 11.68
N VAL A 99 3.83 -12.11 10.38
CA VAL A 99 2.60 -12.07 9.58
C VAL A 99 2.47 -13.31 8.71
N MET A 100 3.50 -13.62 7.90
CA MET A 100 3.46 -14.75 6.96
C MET A 100 3.11 -16.11 7.60
N PRO A 101 3.59 -16.47 8.81
CA PRO A 101 3.29 -17.76 9.42
C PRO A 101 1.79 -17.99 9.67
N ALA A 102 0.98 -16.94 9.80
CA ALA A 102 -0.45 -17.06 9.99
C ALA A 102 -1.21 -17.61 8.76
N PHE A 103 -0.53 -17.73 7.61
CA PHE A 103 -1.09 -18.13 6.31
C PHE A 103 -0.43 -19.37 5.71
N ILE A 104 0.59 -19.92 6.39
CA ILE A 104 1.17 -21.20 6.01
C ILE A 104 0.25 -22.28 6.56
N GLN A 105 -0.69 -22.77 5.74
CA GLN A 105 -1.42 -24.00 6.09
C GLN A 105 -0.43 -25.16 6.12
N GLY A 106 -0.58 -26.04 7.13
CA GLY A 106 0.28 -27.18 7.37
C GLY A 106 0.44 -28.06 6.13
N GLY A 107 1.66 -28.59 5.96
CA GLY A 107 1.91 -29.67 5.02
C GLY A 107 1.16 -30.94 5.37
#